data_AF-A0A1Y6EJ60-F1
#
_entry.id   AF-A0A1Y6EJ60-F1
#
_cell.length_a   1.000
_cell.length_b   1.000
_cell.length_c   1.000
_cell.angle_alpha   90.00
_cell.angle_beta   90.00
_cell.angle_gamma   90.00
#
_symmetry.space_group_name_H-M   'P 1'
#
loop_
_entity.id
_entity.type
_entity.pdbx_description
1 polymer ?
#
loop_
_entity_poly.entity_id
_entity_poly.type
_entity_poly.pdbx_seq_one_letter_code
_entity_poly.pdbx_strand_id
1 'polypeptide(L)'
;MLFILDDILEEMAYENKSHFSPHYICNRACINDLKSVSEYLLKLVGAKLNVYYEVECPEGDSDFSVESPLVLPTEPRNCHICNTEYTPDIDRVWIAFDFLPEYRDYVKKKRNYKQKNKHLALV
;
A
#
# COMPACT_ATOMS: atom_id res chain seq x y z
N MET A 1 3.18 11.48 14.85
CA MET A 1 2.52 10.41 14.06
C MET A 1 2.68 10.65 12.57
N LEU A 2 2.11 11.73 12.00
CA LEU A 2 2.18 12.00 10.54
C LEU A 2 3.60 12.05 9.98
N PHE A 3 4.54 12.73 10.67
CA PHE A 3 5.94 12.79 10.23
C PHE A 3 6.65 11.43 10.17
N ILE A 4 6.35 10.53 11.11
CA ILE A 4 6.93 9.17 11.14
C ILE A 4 6.41 8.36 9.95
N LEU A 5 5.11 8.49 9.64
CA LEU A 5 4.52 7.81 8.49
C LEU A 5 5.09 8.32 7.17
N ASP A 6 5.29 9.64 7.03
CA ASP A 6 5.92 10.21 5.84
C ASP A 6 7.36 9.72 5.64
N ASP A 7 8.18 9.66 6.69
CA ASP A 7 9.56 9.17 6.61
C ASP A 7 9.60 7.69 6.20
N ILE A 8 8.72 6.86 6.77
CA ILE A 8 8.59 5.44 6.42
C ILE A 8 8.17 5.27 4.96
N LEU A 9 7.19 6.06 4.50
CA LEU A 9 6.71 6.01 3.11
C LEU A 9 7.80 6.47 2.12
N GLU A 10 8.56 7.52 2.45
CA GLU A 10 9.71 7.93 1.64
C GLU A 10 10.78 6.84 1.59
N GLU A 11 11.08 6.19 2.71
CA GLU A 11 12.03 5.08 2.75
C GLU A 11 11.57 3.90 1.89
N MET A 12 10.32 3.45 2.05
CA MET A 12 9.74 2.37 1.25
C MET A 12 9.70 2.69 -0.25
N ALA A 13 9.34 3.93 -0.61
CA ALA A 13 9.33 4.37 -2.00
C ALA A 13 10.74 4.35 -2.62
N TYR A 14 11.75 4.70 -1.83
CA TYR A 14 13.16 4.63 -2.24
C TYR A 14 13.65 3.17 -2.39
N GLU A 15 13.25 2.29 -1.48
CA GLU A 15 13.53 0.84 -1.50
C GLU A 15 12.85 0.10 -2.66
N ASN A 16 12.06 0.79 -3.50
CA ASN A 16 11.24 0.19 -4.53
C ASN A 16 10.25 -0.86 -3.99
N LYS A 17 9.78 -0.72 -2.75
CA LYS A 17 8.71 -1.58 -2.24
C LYS A 17 7.48 -1.39 -3.12
N SER A 18 7.07 -2.45 -3.79
CA SER A 18 5.79 -2.56 -4.48
C SER A 18 4.80 -3.22 -3.55
N HIS A 19 3.56 -2.74 -3.60
CA HIS A 19 2.35 -3.31 -3.05
C HIS A 19 2.39 -3.59 -1.54
N PHE A 20 1.61 -2.83 -0.77
CA PHE A 20 1.59 -2.96 0.69
C PHE A 20 0.23 -2.64 1.29
N SER A 21 -0.08 -3.28 2.42
CA SER A 21 -1.28 -3.01 3.21
C SER A 21 -0.99 -2.03 4.36
N PRO A 22 -2.01 -1.39 4.95
CA PRO A 22 -1.86 -0.60 6.18
C PRO A 22 -1.22 -1.38 7.34
N HIS A 23 -1.47 -2.69 7.43
CA HIS A 23 -0.86 -3.54 8.46
C HIS A 23 0.67 -3.56 8.38
N TYR A 24 1.23 -3.55 7.17
CA TYR A 24 2.68 -3.50 6.98
C TYR A 24 3.27 -2.20 7.55
N ILE A 25 2.60 -1.07 7.32
CA ILE A 25 3.00 0.23 7.85
C ILE A 25 2.88 0.26 9.37
N CYS A 26 1.77 -0.25 9.92
CA CYS A 26 1.55 -0.37 11.36
C CYS A 26 2.70 -1.14 12.04
N ASN A 27 3.08 -2.29 11.48
CA ASN A 27 4.17 -3.10 11.98
C ASN A 27 5.53 -2.38 11.90
N ARG A 28 5.84 -1.76 10.74
CA ARG A 28 7.11 -1.03 10.54
C ARG A 28 7.22 0.22 11.42
N ALA A 29 6.10 0.87 11.73
CA ALA A 29 6.04 2.08 12.54
C ALA A 29 5.84 1.82 14.05
N CYS A 30 5.63 0.56 14.46
CA CYS A 30 5.19 0.19 15.81
C CYS A 30 3.91 0.94 16.24
N ILE A 31 2.94 1.08 15.33
CA ILE A 31 1.65 1.73 15.55
C ILE A 31 0.54 0.66 15.59
N ASN A 32 -0.27 0.65 16.65
CA ASN A 32 -1.38 -0.29 16.80
C ASN A 32 -2.73 0.26 16.29
N ASP A 33 -2.76 1.50 15.82
CA ASP A 33 -3.97 2.16 15.31
C ASP A 33 -4.08 1.99 13.80
N LEU A 34 -4.56 0.81 13.40
CA LEU A 34 -4.81 0.47 11.99
C LEU A 34 -5.74 1.47 11.31
N LYS A 35 -6.78 1.94 12.01
CA LYS A 35 -7.79 2.84 11.44
C LYS A 35 -7.16 4.17 11.05
N SER A 36 -6.42 4.80 11.98
CA SER A 36 -5.76 6.08 11.70
C SER A 36 -4.70 5.96 10.61
N VAL A 37 -3.97 4.84 10.54
CA VAL A 37 -3.00 4.60 9.47
C VAL A 37 -3.71 4.43 8.12
N SER A 38 -4.78 3.64 8.05
CA SER A 38 -5.58 3.46 6.82
C SER A 38 -6.16 4.80 6.33
N GLU A 39 -6.75 5.58 7.22
CA GLU A 39 -7.30 6.91 6.89
C GLU A 39 -6.21 7.88 6.40
N TYR A 40 -5.00 7.78 6.97
CA TYR A 40 -3.87 8.57 6.51
C TYR A 40 -3.43 8.19 5.10
N LEU A 41 -3.26 6.90 4.82
CA LEU A 41 -2.86 6.41 3.50
C LEU A 41 -3.89 6.75 2.43
N LEU A 42 -5.19 6.65 2.74
CA LEU A 42 -6.27 7.04 1.83
C LEU A 42 -6.21 8.53 1.45
N LYS A 43 -5.80 9.42 2.36
CA LYS A 43 -5.60 10.86 2.05
C LYS A 43 -4.44 11.12 1.09
N LEU A 44 -3.54 10.15 0.91
CA LEU A 44 -2.40 10.25 0.01
C LEU A 44 -2.69 9.69 -1.38
N VAL A 45 -3.87 9.08 -1.60
CA VAL A 45 -4.27 8.53 -2.89
C VAL A 45 -4.39 9.64 -3.94
N GLY A 46 -3.85 9.39 -5.13
CA GLY A 46 -3.78 10.35 -6.23
C GLY A 46 -2.64 11.37 -6.12
N ALA A 47 -1.99 11.49 -4.96
CA ALA A 47 -0.84 12.37 -4.76
C ALA A 47 0.48 11.60 -4.58
N LYS A 48 0.46 10.53 -3.77
CA LYS A 48 1.62 9.65 -3.53
C LYS A 48 1.30 8.18 -3.84
N LEU A 49 0.05 7.77 -3.70
CA LEU A 49 -0.38 6.37 -3.71
C LEU A 49 -1.49 6.09 -4.74
N ASN A 50 -1.52 4.86 -5.24
CA ASN A 50 -2.69 4.20 -5.81
C ASN A 50 -3.32 3.30 -4.74
N VAL A 51 -4.63 3.11 -4.79
CA VAL A 51 -5.37 2.21 -3.90
C VAL A 51 -5.90 1.00 -4.68
N TYR A 52 -5.88 -0.16 -4.05
CA TYR A 52 -6.40 -1.42 -4.55
C TYR A 52 -7.32 -2.02 -3.49
N TYR A 53 -8.41 -2.62 -3.93
CA TYR A 53 -9.32 -3.39 -3.09
C TYR A 53 -9.18 -4.85 -3.48
N GLU A 54 -8.59 -5.64 -2.60
CA GLU A 54 -8.25 -7.04 -2.87
C GLU A 54 -9.22 -7.98 -2.18
N VAL A 55 -9.78 -8.92 -2.94
CA VAL A 55 -10.70 -9.92 -2.44
C VAL A 55 -9.91 -11.14 -1.99
N GLU A 56 -10.06 -11.51 -0.72
CA GLU A 56 -9.47 -12.68 -0.11
C GLU A 56 -10.40 -13.89 -0.20
N CYS A 57 -9.87 -15.04 -0.60
CA CYS A 57 -10.60 -16.30 -0.62
C CYS A 57 -10.75 -16.90 0.80
N PRO A 58 -11.56 -17.95 0.99
CA PRO A 58 -11.72 -18.62 2.28
C PRO A 58 -10.42 -19.06 2.96
N GLU A 59 -9.43 -19.46 2.17
CA GLU A 59 -8.14 -19.97 2.61
C GLU A 59 -7.11 -18.88 2.96
N GLY A 60 -7.45 -17.60 2.77
CA GLY A 60 -6.59 -16.47 3.12
C GLY A 60 -5.71 -15.95 1.99
N ASP A 61 -5.90 -16.43 0.76
CA ASP A 61 -5.18 -15.92 -0.42
C ASP A 61 -5.90 -14.72 -1.03
N SER A 62 -5.13 -13.67 -1.40
CA SER A 62 -5.62 -12.57 -2.24
C SER A 62 -5.81 -13.07 -3.68
N ASP A 63 -7.08 -13.16 -4.13
CA ASP A 63 -7.43 -13.79 -5.40
C ASP A 63 -7.48 -12.78 -6.57
N PHE A 64 -8.14 -11.64 -6.37
CA PHE A 64 -8.27 -10.61 -7.40
C PHE A 64 -8.57 -9.23 -6.80
N SER A 65 -8.38 -8.17 -7.59
CA SER A 65 -8.73 -6.80 -7.19
C SER A 65 -10.04 -6.31 -7.82
N VAL A 66 -10.74 -5.42 -7.12
CA VAL A 66 -11.94 -4.71 -7.61
C VAL A 66 -11.72 -3.20 -7.57
N GLU A 67 -12.47 -2.47 -8.41
CA GLU A 67 -12.43 -1.01 -8.42
C GLU A 67 -13.08 -0.39 -7.19
N SER A 68 -14.04 -1.09 -6.59
CA SER A 68 -14.76 -0.66 -5.40
C SER A 68 -15.17 -1.85 -4.55
N PRO A 69 -15.05 -1.78 -3.20
CA PRO A 69 -15.53 -2.83 -2.31
C PRO A 69 -17.06 -3.00 -2.35
N LEU A 70 -17.78 -2.03 -2.91
CA LEU A 70 -19.25 -2.08 -3.06
C LEU A 70 -19.69 -2.82 -4.33
N VAL A 71 -18.76 -3.14 -5.23
CA VAL A 71 -19.03 -3.77 -6.52
C VAL A 71 -18.31 -5.11 -6.56
N LEU A 72 -18.89 -6.09 -5.86
CA LEU A 72 -18.39 -7.47 -5.84
C LEU A 72 -19.23 -8.37 -6.77
N PRO A 73 -18.60 -9.33 -7.47
CA PRO A 73 -19.33 -10.38 -8.16
C PRO A 73 -20.20 -11.17 -7.18
N THR A 74 -21.46 -11.40 -7.54
CA THR A 74 -22.40 -12.19 -6.73
C THR A 74 -22.40 -13.67 -7.09
N GLU A 75 -21.72 -14.05 -8.17
CA GLU A 75 -21.64 -15.42 -8.64
C GLU A 75 -20.49 -16.18 -7.95
N PRO A 76 -20.67 -17.47 -7.63
CA PRO A 76 -19.58 -18.31 -7.15
C PRO A 76 -18.44 -18.37 -8.16
N ARG A 77 -17.22 -18.40 -7.65
CA ARG A 77 -15.98 -18.47 -8.43
C ARG A 77 -14.96 -19.36 -7.74
N ASN A 78 -13.99 -19.84 -8.51
CA ASN A 78 -12.84 -20.56 -7.96
C ASN A 78 -11.68 -19.60 -7.75
N CYS A 79 -11.02 -19.67 -6.60
CA CYS A 79 -9.77 -18.95 -6.35
C CYS A 79 -8.70 -19.42 -7.34
N HIS A 80 -7.98 -18.49 -7.97
CA HIS A 80 -6.93 -18.82 -8.94
C HIS A 80 -5.68 -19.47 -8.30
N ILE A 81 -5.55 -19.39 -6.98
CA ILE A 81 -4.40 -19.91 -6.23
C ILE A 81 -4.72 -21.29 -5.66
N CYS A 82 -5.76 -21.39 -4.82
CA CYS A 82 -6.08 -22.63 -4.09
C CYS A 82 -7.23 -23.44 -4.72
N ASN A 83 -7.91 -22.91 -5.75
CA ASN A 83 -9.04 -23.55 -6.45
C ASN A 83 -10.27 -23.83 -5.57
N THR A 84 -10.34 -23.23 -4.37
CA THR A 84 -11.53 -23.26 -3.51
C THR A 84 -12.66 -22.45 -4.14
N GLU A 85 -13.85 -23.04 -4.24
CA GLU A 85 -15.07 -22.34 -4.67
C GLU A 85 -15.58 -21.43 -3.55
N TYR A 86 -15.90 -20.18 -3.88
CA TYR A 86 -16.42 -19.21 -2.93
C TYR A 86 -17.24 -18.12 -3.60
N THR A 87 -18.06 -17.42 -2.83
CA THR A 87 -18.70 -16.17 -3.23
C THR A 87 -17.94 -15.01 -2.58
N PRO A 88 -17.50 -13.99 -3.34
CA PRO A 88 -16.86 -12.81 -2.78
C PRO A 88 -17.69 -12.16 -1.66
N ASP A 89 -17.02 -11.79 -0.57
CA ASP A 89 -17.63 -11.18 0.60
C ASP A 89 -16.93 -9.84 0.89
N ILE A 90 -17.71 -8.80 1.18
CA ILE A 90 -17.18 -7.48 1.53
C ILE A 90 -16.34 -7.51 2.80
N ASP A 91 -16.65 -8.40 3.73
CA ASP A 91 -15.89 -8.59 4.97
C ASP A 91 -14.52 -9.25 4.72
N ARG A 92 -14.27 -9.74 3.50
CA ARG A 92 -13.01 -10.31 3.02
C ARG A 92 -12.35 -9.44 1.95
N VAL A 93 -12.66 -8.14 1.93
CA VAL A 93 -11.99 -7.17 1.06
C VAL A 93 -10.97 -6.36 1.86
N TRP A 94 -9.73 -6.38 1.40
CA TRP A 94 -8.60 -5.70 2.02
C TRP A 94 -8.16 -4.51 1.16
N ILE A 95 -7.63 -3.48 1.83
CA ILE A 95 -7.06 -2.33 1.13
C ILE A 95 -5.55 -2.51 1.01
N ALA A 96 -5.05 -2.35 -0.21
CA ALA A 96 -3.62 -2.29 -0.49
C ALA A 96 -3.27 -1.03 -1.30
N PHE A 97 -1.99 -0.71 -1.33
CA PHE A 97 -1.47 0.51 -1.94
C PHE A 97 -0.22 0.23 -2.76
N ASP A 98 -0.08 0.95 -3.87
CA ASP A 98 1.18 1.13 -4.58
C ASP A 98 1.61 2.58 -4.55
N PHE A 99 2.92 2.83 -4.62
CA PHE A 99 3.41 4.18 -4.88
C PHE A 99 3.20 4.58 -6.33
N LEU A 100 2.73 5.81 -6.54
CA LEU A 100 2.71 6.43 -7.86
C LEU A 100 4.13 6.47 -8.45
N PRO A 101 4.32 6.15 -9.75
CA PRO A 101 5.63 6.24 -10.39
C PRO A 101 6.29 7.61 -10.22
N GLU A 102 5.50 8.69 -10.35
CA GLU A 102 5.94 10.08 -10.21
C GLU A 102 6.48 10.36 -8.80
N TYR A 103 5.83 9.81 -7.78
CA TYR A 103 6.27 9.95 -6.40
C TYR A 103 7.59 9.21 -6.14
N ARG A 104 7.74 8.00 -6.68
CA ARG A 104 9.01 7.24 -6.57
C ARG A 104 10.16 8.00 -7.20
N ASP A 105 9.94 8.58 -8.37
CA ASP A 105 10.94 9.38 -9.07
C ASP A 105 11.32 10.64 -8.29
N TYR A 106 10.33 11.31 -7.71
CA TYR A 106 10.56 12.46 -6.82
C TYR A 106 11.45 12.08 -5.62
N VAL A 107 11.12 10.99 -4.90
CA VAL A 107 11.88 10.54 -3.73
C VAL A 107 13.33 10.19 -4.08
N LYS A 108 13.56 9.48 -5.19
CA LYS A 108 14.91 9.14 -5.67
C LYS A 108 15.73 10.38 -5.98
N LYS A 109 15.15 11.35 -6.71
CA LYS A 109 15.81 12.63 -7.01
C LYS A 109 16.14 13.41 -5.73
N LYS A 110 15.20 13.48 -4.78
CA LYS A 110 15.37 14.16 -3.49
C LYS A 110 16.53 13.58 -2.66
N ARG A 111 16.64 12.25 -2.55
CA ARG A 111 17.75 11.59 -1.82
C ARG A 111 19.10 11.82 -2.50
N ASN A 112 19.16 11.69 -3.82
CA ASN A 112 20.39 11.92 -4.60
C ASN A 112 20.89 13.37 -4.44
N TYR A 113 19.98 14.34 -4.44
CA TYR A 113 20.32 15.75 -4.20
C TYR A 113 20.88 15.97 -2.78
N LYS A 114 20.23 15.41 -1.75
CA LYS A 114 20.72 15.47 -0.36
C LYS A 114 22.12 14.86 -0.20
N GLN A 115 22.41 13.74 -0.88
CA GLN A 115 23.72 13.09 -0.84
C GLN A 115 24.81 13.94 -1.51
N LYS A 116 24.53 14.52 -2.69
CA LYS A 116 25.46 15.43 -3.38
C LYS A 116 25.79 16.66 -2.52
N ASN A 117 24.79 17.28 -1.90
CA ASN A 117 25.02 18.47 -1.08
C ASN A 117 25.75 18.16 0.24
N LYS A 118 25.55 16.98 0.83
CA LYS A 118 26.35 16.53 1.98
C LYS A 118 27.82 16.37 1.61
N HIS A 119 28.12 15.84 0.42
CA HIS A 119 29.49 15.73 -0.07
C HIS A 119 30.12 17.11 -0.35
N LEU A 120 29.35 18.08 -0.86
CA LEU A 120 29.83 19.45 -1.09
C LEU A 120 30.05 20.26 0.20
N ALA A 121 29.33 19.95 1.28
CA ALA A 121 29.49 20.61 2.58
C ALA A 121 30.64 20.05 3.44
N LEU A 122 31.30 18.98 2.97
CA LEU A 122 32.40 18.29 3.65
C LEU A 122 33.75 18.43 2.92
N VAL A 123 33.81 19.23 1.85
CA VAL A 123 35.03 19.55 1.07
C VAL A 123 35.40 21.02 1.27
#